data_AF-A0A1L9VJ88-F1
#
_entry.id   AF-A0A1L9VJ88-F1
#
_cell.length_a   1.000
_cell.length_b   1.000
_cell.length_c   1.000
_cell.angle_alpha   90.00
_cell.angle_beta   90.00
_cell.angle_gamma   90.00
#
_symmetry.space_group_name_H-M   'P 1'
#
loop_
_entity.id
_entity.type
_entity.pdbx_description
1 polymer ?
#
loop_
_entity_poly.entity_id
_entity_poly.type
_entity_poly.pdbx_seq_one_letter_code
_entity_poly.pdbx_strand_id
1 'polypeptide(L)' 'MERIQNDPEIMSILQDPVMQSILQQAKSDPVALQEHMKNSQVRTKIQKLMAAGVIRLGR' A
#
# COMPACT_ATOMS: atom_id res chain seq x y z
N MET A 1 -15.28 -2.76 -7.30
CA MET A 1 -14.80 -1.36 -7.19
C MET A 1 -15.59 -0.54 -6.17
N GLU A 2 -16.89 -0.82 -5.94
CA GLU A 2 -17.73 -0.07 -5.00
C GLU A 2 -17.28 -0.10 -3.53
N ARG A 3 -16.50 -1.10 -3.09
CA ARG A 3 -15.98 -1.13 -1.71
C ARG A 3 -14.84 -0.14 -1.44
N ILE A 4 -14.08 0.25 -2.46
CA ILE A 4 -12.90 1.14 -2.30
C ILE A 4 -13.34 2.59 -2.16
N GLN A 5 -14.39 2.99 -2.89
CA GLN A 5 -14.92 4.36 -2.85
C GLN A 5 -15.63 4.68 -1.53
N ASN A 6 -16.10 3.66 -0.82
CA ASN A 6 -16.77 3.80 0.48
C ASN A 6 -15.80 3.74 1.67
N ASP A 7 -14.51 3.48 1.44
CA ASP A 7 -13.51 3.41 2.50
C ASP A 7 -12.60 4.66 2.47
N PRO A 8 -12.89 5.69 3.30
CA PRO A 8 -12.11 6.91 3.34
C PRO A 8 -10.67 6.67 3.81
N GLU A 9 -10.41 5.59 4.55
CA GLU A 9 -9.08 5.27 5.00
C GLU A 9 -8.22 4.74 3.84
N ILE A 10 -8.77 3.87 3.00
CA ILE A 10 -8.10 3.39 1.78
C ILE A 10 -7.76 4.56 0.85
N MET A 11 -8.71 5.48 0.66
CA MET A 11 -8.50 6.67 -0.15
C MET A 11 -7.40 7.56 0.42
N SER A 12 -7.37 7.75 1.74
CA SER A 12 -6.30 8.51 2.42
C SER A 12 -4.92 7.85 2.23
N ILE A 13 -4.84 6.52 2.30
CA ILE A 13 -3.59 5.80 2.07
C ILE A 13 -3.12 5.93 0.61
N LEU A 14 -4.03 5.91 -0.36
CA LEU A 14 -3.68 6.08 -1.79
C LEU A 14 -3.20 7.50 -2.11
N GLN A 15 -3.70 8.49 -1.37
CA GLN A 15 -3.26 9.87 -1.47
C GLN A 15 -1.97 10.15 -0.70
N ASP A 16 -1.48 9.20 0.10
CA ASP A 16 -0.24 9.35 0.87
C ASP A 16 0.99 9.35 -0.07
N PRO A 17 1.77 10.45 -0.11
CA PRO A 17 2.97 10.53 -0.94
C PRO A 17 4.04 9.50 -0.55
N VAL A 18 4.10 9.10 0.72
CA VAL A 18 5.01 8.06 1.21
C VAL A 18 4.63 6.72 0.61
N MET A 19 3.33 6.39 0.60
CA MET A 19 2.86 5.15 0.00
C MET A 19 3.12 5.11 -1.49
N GLN A 20 2.85 6.21 -2.21
CA GLN A 20 3.18 6.31 -3.64
C GLN A 20 4.66 6.07 -3.91
N SER A 21 5.55 6.65 -3.09
CA SER A 21 6.99 6.45 -3.19
C SER A 21 7.39 5.00 -2.95
N ILE A 22 6.81 4.35 -1.93
CA ILE A 22 7.07 2.94 -1.62
C ILE A 22 6.64 2.04 -2.77
N LEU A 23 5.47 2.28 -3.37
CA LEU A 23 4.97 1.49 -4.50
C LEU A 23 5.82 1.68 -5.76
N GLN A 24 6.33 2.88 -5.99
CA GLN A 24 7.28 3.14 -7.08
C GLN A 24 8.60 2.41 -6.82
N GLN A 25 9.14 2.50 -5.61
CA GLN A 25 10.36 1.78 -5.22
C GLN A 25 10.18 0.27 -5.33
N ALA A 26 9.06 -0.28 -4.88
CA ALA A 26 8.75 -1.70 -4.94
C ALA A 26 8.75 -2.28 -6.37
N LYS A 27 8.46 -1.45 -7.39
CA LYS A 27 8.55 -1.87 -8.80
C LYS A 27 9.98 -2.08 -9.27
N SER A 28 10.90 -1.27 -8.75
CA SER A 28 12.32 -1.30 -9.13
C SER A 28 13.13 -2.20 -8.21
N ASP A 29 12.77 -2.25 -6.93
CA ASP A 29 13.43 -3.00 -5.87
C ASP A 29 12.40 -3.59 -4.89
N PRO A 30 12.08 -4.89 -5.01
CA PRO A 30 11.18 -5.56 -4.07
C PRO A 30 11.77 -5.69 -2.66
N VAL A 31 13.08 -5.55 -2.47
CA VAL A 31 13.73 -5.57 -1.14
C VAL A 31 13.44 -4.28 -0.38
N ALA A 32 13.45 -3.12 -1.05
CA ALA A 32 13.08 -1.84 -0.45
C ALA A 32 11.67 -1.88 0.15
N LEU A 33 10.72 -2.55 -0.52
CA LEU A 33 9.38 -2.75 0.02
C LEU A 33 9.40 -3.55 1.34
N GLN A 34 10.19 -4.62 1.41
CA GLN A 34 10.31 -5.43 2.63
C GLN A 34 10.88 -4.61 3.79
N GLU A 35 11.86 -3.74 3.54
CA GLU A 35 12.37 -2.81 4.53
C GLU A 35 11.29 -1.85 5.02
N HIS A 36 10.52 -1.26 4.11
CA HIS A 36 9.39 -0.39 4.47
C HIS A 36 8.30 -1.12 5.27
N MET A 37 8.07 -2.40 5.00
CA MET A 37 7.15 -3.26 5.75
C MET A 37 7.60 -3.55 7.20
N LYS A 38 8.87 -3.28 7.55
CA LYS A 38 9.32 -3.29 8.96
C LYS A 38 8.66 -2.18 9.76
N ASN A 39 8.33 -1.04 9.11
CA ASN A 39 7.57 0.02 9.74
C ASN A 39 6.11 -0.43 9.93
N SER A 40 5.65 -0.41 11.19
CA SER A 40 4.29 -0.84 11.57
C SER A 40 3.20 -0.01 10.90
N GLN A 41 3.42 1.29 10.67
CA GLN A 41 2.45 2.15 9.99
C GLN A 41 2.32 1.77 8.52
N VAL A 42 3.44 1.62 7.82
CA VAL A 42 3.44 1.22 6.40
C VAL A 42 2.80 -0.15 6.22
N ARG A 43 3.21 -1.11 7.05
CA ARG A 43 2.65 -2.46 7.01
C ARG A 43 1.13 -2.46 7.16
N THR A 44 0.61 -1.70 8.12
CA THR A 44 -0.83 -1.56 8.36
C THR A 44 -1.52 -0.99 7.12
N LYS A 45 -0.96 0.06 6.53
CA LYS A 45 -1.48 0.68 5.31
C LYS A 45 -1.52 -0.30 4.14
N ILE A 46 -0.43 -1.02 3.88
CA ILE A 46 -0.36 -2.01 2.80
C ILE A 46 -1.35 -3.16 3.04
N GLN A 47 -1.47 -3.65 4.27
CA GLN A 47 -2.45 -4.67 4.62
C GLN A 47 -3.88 -4.23 4.33
N LYS A 48 -4.24 -2.98 4.63
CA LYS A 48 -5.56 -2.41 4.30
C LYS A 48 -5.77 -2.36 2.80
N LEU A 49 -4.78 -1.88 2.04
CA LEU A 49 -4.85 -1.86 0.57
C LEU A 49 -4.99 -3.25 -0.06
N MET A 50 -4.32 -4.26 0.49
CA MET A 50 -4.46 -5.65 0.06
C MET A 50 -5.84 -6.22 0.38
N ALA A 51 -6.34 -5.98 1.60
CA ALA A 51 -7.67 -6.43 2.03
C ALA A 51 -8.79 -5.79 1.20
N ALA A 52 -8.62 -4.53 0.80
CA ALA A 52 -9.51 -3.82 -0.11
C ALA A 52 -9.35 -4.25 -1.58
N GLY A 53 -8.35 -5.09 -1.90
CA GLY A 53 -8.06 -5.56 -3.26
C GLY A 53 -7.48 -4.51 -4.19
N VAL A 54 -6.98 -3.39 -3.64
CA VAL A 54 -6.39 -2.27 -4.40
C VAL A 54 -4.99 -2.62 -4.88
N ILE A 55 -4.21 -3.27 -4.01
CA ILE A 55 -2.84 -3.70 -4.31
C ILE A 55 -2.77 -5.21 -4.30
N ARG A 56 -2.01 -5.75 -5.27
CA ARG A 56 -1.62 -7.15 -5.32
C ARG A 56 -0.11 -7.21 -5.37
N LEU A 57 0.51 -7.69 -4.29
CA LEU A 57 1.92 -8.09 -4.34
C LEU A 57 1.98 -9.36 -5.19
N GLY A 58 2.84 -9.36 -6.22
CA GLY A 58 2.93 -10.42 -7.21
C GLY A 58 3.09 -11.80 -6.57
N ARG A 59 2.47 -12.81 -7.17
CA ARG A 59 2.67 -14.23 -6.82
C ARG A 59 4.10 -14.67 -7.11
#